data_AF-A0A2X2VI32-F1
#
_entry.id   AF-A0A2X2VI32-F1
#
_cell.length_a   1.000
_cell.length_b   1.000
_cell.length_c   1.000
_cell.angle_alpha   90.00
_cell.angle_beta   90.00
_cell.angle_gamma   90.00
#
_symmetry.space_group_name_H-M   'P 1'
#
loop_
_entity.id
_entity.type
_entity.pdbx_description
1 polymer ?
#
loop_
_entity_poly.entity_id
_entity_poly.type
_entity_poly.pdbx_seq_one_letter_code
_entity_poly.pdbx_strand_id
1 'polypeptide(L)'
;MKHSILFFIALISGIFLSSAQTLTSSEIWYTLIPNKMNTDSLLTKKGFKMKYSGPKKLGGNIACYFNKKFDEWLFIHDNEQGQTTSVYYLLPTLKKYKHNQVEKKLLLQGEEVTPMGKTYQENKIYYQLIYTFEKFKAPPVTE
;
A
#
# COMPACT_ATOMS: atom_id res chain seq x y z
N MET A 1 47.25 -17.01 40.76
CA MET A 1 45.85 -16.65 40.41
C MET A 1 45.85 -16.07 39.02
N LYS A 2 45.10 -16.70 38.11
CA LYS A 2 45.01 -16.40 36.67
C LYS A 2 43.82 -15.48 36.41
N HIS A 3 44.00 -14.36 35.73
CA HIS A 3 42.90 -13.63 35.08
C HIS A 3 43.29 -13.35 33.61
N SER A 4 42.92 -14.26 32.72
CA SER A 4 42.83 -13.99 31.28
C SER A 4 41.49 -13.33 31.02
N ILE A 5 41.51 -12.06 30.61
CA ILE A 5 40.33 -11.32 30.19
C ILE A 5 40.03 -11.73 28.74
N LEU A 6 39.04 -12.59 28.56
CA LEU A 6 38.48 -12.94 27.25
C LEU A 6 37.52 -11.81 26.82
N PHE A 7 37.91 -11.05 25.81
CA PHE A 7 37.01 -10.14 25.10
C PHE A 7 36.02 -10.96 24.26
N PHE A 8 34.79 -11.11 24.76
CA PHE A 8 33.67 -11.58 23.95
C PHE A 8 33.19 -10.42 23.06
N ILE A 9 33.64 -10.41 21.80
CA ILE A 9 33.02 -9.59 20.76
C ILE A 9 31.70 -10.30 20.40
N ALA A 10 30.60 -9.84 21.00
CA ALA A 10 29.28 -10.24 20.58
C ALA A 10 29.04 -9.68 19.17
N LEU A 11 29.14 -10.56 18.17
CA LEU A 11 28.75 -10.28 16.81
C LEU A 11 27.23 -10.10 16.81
N ILE A 12 26.76 -8.86 16.99
CA ILE A 12 25.35 -8.52 16.79
C ILE A 12 25.13 -8.57 15.29
N SER A 13 24.95 -9.77 14.74
CA SER A 13 24.30 -9.95 13.46
C SER A 13 22.87 -9.43 13.63
N GLY A 14 22.70 -8.14 13.39
CA GLY A 14 21.39 -7.54 13.21
C GLY A 14 20.74 -8.28 12.05
N ILE A 15 19.95 -9.30 12.38
CA ILE A 15 19.01 -9.90 11.44
C ILE A 15 18.07 -8.75 11.12
N PHE A 16 18.40 -8.00 10.06
CA PHE A 16 17.44 -7.15 9.39
C PHE A 16 16.38 -8.10 8.83
N LEU A 17 15.43 -8.46 9.67
CA LEU A 17 14.10 -8.84 9.25
C LEU A 17 13.56 -7.60 8.54
N SER A 18 13.96 -7.44 7.28
CA SER A 18 13.20 -6.64 6.35
C SER A 18 11.90 -7.39 6.14
N SER A 19 11.02 -7.32 7.14
CA SER A 19 9.60 -7.44 6.93
C SER A 19 9.32 -6.45 5.82
N ALA A 20 9.14 -6.98 4.61
CA ALA A 20 8.52 -6.26 3.53
C ALA A 20 7.15 -5.91 4.10
N GLN A 21 7.04 -4.73 4.70
CA GLN A 21 5.77 -4.20 5.15
C GLN A 21 5.07 -3.76 3.88
N THR A 22 4.56 -4.78 3.22
CA THR A 22 3.56 -4.67 2.20
C THR A 22 2.38 -3.97 2.87
N LEU A 23 1.67 -3.11 2.17
CA LEU A 23 0.35 -2.65 2.58
C LEU A 23 -0.60 -3.88 2.53
N THR A 24 -0.42 -4.81 3.46
CA THR A 24 -1.20 -6.04 3.64
C THR A 24 -2.09 -5.86 4.84
N SER A 25 -3.31 -6.39 4.74
CA SER A 25 -4.50 -6.11 5.54
C SER A 25 -5.41 -5.10 4.85
N SER A 26 -6.59 -5.58 4.50
CA SER A 26 -7.78 -4.84 4.08
C SER A 26 -8.04 -3.59 4.96
N GLU A 27 -7.58 -3.58 6.22
CA GLU A 27 -7.57 -2.42 7.13
C GLU A 27 -6.88 -1.17 6.57
N ILE A 28 -5.88 -1.32 5.71
CA ILE A 28 -5.17 -0.16 5.18
C ILE A 28 -6.06 0.61 4.19
N TRP A 29 -6.83 -0.08 3.36
CA TRP A 29 -7.82 0.60 2.52
C TRP A 29 -8.94 1.22 3.36
N TYR A 30 -9.43 0.52 4.39
CA TYR A 30 -10.43 1.06 5.31
C TYR A 30 -9.93 2.22 6.18
N THR A 31 -8.63 2.40 6.36
CA THR A 31 -8.07 3.56 7.07
C THR A 31 -7.68 4.69 6.12
N LEU A 32 -7.40 4.39 4.85
CA LEU A 32 -7.06 5.36 3.80
C LEU A 32 -8.29 6.00 3.14
N ILE A 33 -9.40 5.28 3.04
CA ILE A 33 -10.59 5.66 2.25
C ILE A 33 -11.60 6.58 3.00
N PRO A 34 -11.87 6.44 4.31
CA PRO A 34 -13.02 7.14 4.90
C PRO A 34 -12.87 8.64 5.05
N ASN A 35 -11.65 9.17 5.13
CA ASN A 35 -11.43 10.59 5.45
C ASN A 35 -10.09 11.08 4.90
N LYS A 36 -10.07 11.63 3.68
CA LYS A 36 -8.91 12.25 3.02
C LYS A 36 -7.94 13.00 3.95
N MET A 37 -8.42 13.61 5.04
CA MET A 37 -7.60 14.28 6.04
C MET A 37 -6.48 13.41 6.66
N ASN A 38 -6.57 12.07 6.63
CA ASN A 38 -5.55 11.21 7.25
C ASN A 38 -4.84 10.24 6.29
N THR A 39 -5.26 10.18 5.03
CA THR A 39 -4.69 9.30 4.00
C THR A 39 -3.20 9.59 3.79
N ASP A 40 -2.84 10.86 3.60
CA ASP A 40 -1.46 11.29 3.37
C ASP A 40 -0.55 11.00 4.56
N SER A 41 -1.04 11.27 5.77
CA SER A 41 -0.31 11.00 7.01
C SER A 41 -0.05 9.50 7.19
N LEU A 42 -1.05 8.66 6.93
CA LEU A 42 -0.93 7.21 7.04
C LEU A 42 0.02 6.63 5.99
N LEU A 43 -0.08 7.07 4.74
CA LEU A 43 0.85 6.68 3.67
C LEU A 43 2.28 7.12 3.97
N THR A 44 2.45 8.34 4.49
CA THR A 44 3.77 8.85 4.91
C THR A 44 4.38 7.99 6.01
N LYS A 45 3.59 7.59 7.02
CA LYS A 45 4.03 6.65 8.07
C LYS A 45 4.42 5.28 7.52
N LYS A 46 3.81 4.85 6.41
CA LYS A 46 4.15 3.61 5.68
C LYS A 46 5.32 3.78 4.70
N GLY A 47 5.91 4.98 4.61
CA GLY A 47 7.08 5.27 3.78
C GLY A 47 6.75 5.68 2.34
N PHE A 48 5.48 5.90 2.02
CA PHE A 48 5.06 6.47 0.75
C PHE A 48 5.23 7.98 0.76
N LYS A 49 5.70 8.55 -0.35
CA LYS A 49 5.76 10.00 -0.58
C LYS A 49 4.90 10.35 -1.77
N MET A 50 4.09 11.39 -1.64
CA MET A 50 3.29 11.89 -2.75
C MET A 50 4.21 12.38 -3.87
N LYS A 51 3.94 11.92 -5.09
CA LYS A 51 4.64 12.32 -6.32
C LYS A 51 3.88 13.43 -7.04
N TYR A 52 2.57 13.28 -7.15
CA TYR A 52 1.67 14.29 -7.67
C TYR A 52 0.24 14.02 -7.21
N SER A 53 -0.60 15.05 -7.24
CA SER A 53 -2.04 14.94 -7.06
C SER A 53 -2.74 16.01 -7.88
N GLY A 54 -3.95 15.71 -8.39
CA GLY A 54 -4.75 16.68 -9.14
C GLY A 54 -6.00 16.10 -9.79
N PRO A 55 -6.77 16.95 -10.48
CA PRO A 55 -8.00 16.54 -11.14
C PRO A 55 -7.73 15.66 -12.36
N LYS A 56 -8.59 14.67 -12.58
CA LYS A 56 -8.60 13.84 -13.81
C LYS A 56 -9.39 14.56 -14.90
N LYS A 57 -9.01 14.35 -16.16
CA LYS A 57 -9.75 14.87 -17.33
C LYS A 57 -11.21 14.38 -17.40
N LEU A 58 -11.47 13.18 -16.89
CA LEU A 58 -12.80 12.56 -16.87
C LEU A 58 -13.58 12.84 -15.57
N GLY A 59 -13.19 13.86 -14.80
CA GLY A 59 -13.79 14.18 -13.52
C GLY A 59 -13.18 13.41 -12.34
N GLY A 60 -13.30 13.98 -11.14
CA GLY A 60 -12.68 13.49 -9.91
C GLY A 60 -11.18 13.76 -9.82
N ASN A 61 -10.50 13.08 -8.90
CA ASN A 61 -9.08 13.33 -8.60
C ASN A 61 -8.24 12.05 -8.70
N ILE A 62 -6.94 12.24 -8.88
CA ILE A 62 -5.92 11.20 -8.76
C ILE A 62 -4.81 11.70 -7.85
N ALA A 63 -4.34 10.84 -6.94
CA ALA A 63 -3.14 11.05 -6.16
C ALA A 63 -2.18 9.88 -6.38
N CYS A 64 -0.91 10.18 -6.63
CA CYS A 64 0.14 9.21 -6.85
C CYS A 64 1.17 9.28 -5.73
N TYR A 65 1.54 8.14 -5.19
CA TYR A 65 2.55 8.00 -4.14
C TYR A 65 3.57 6.94 -4.52
N PHE A 66 4.80 7.14 -4.06
CA PHE A 66 5.90 6.22 -4.29
C PHE A 66 6.60 5.88 -2.97
N ASN A 67 6.80 4.59 -2.72
CA ASN A 67 7.62 4.10 -1.62
C ASN A 67 9.00 3.72 -2.15
N LYS A 68 10.01 4.56 -1.91
CA LYS A 68 11.38 4.32 -2.39
C LYS A 68 12.02 3.09 -1.76
N LYS A 69 11.71 2.78 -0.50
CA LYS A 69 12.34 1.67 0.24
C LYS A 69 11.91 0.32 -0.33
N PHE A 70 10.63 0.21 -0.67
CA PHE A 70 10.04 -1.03 -1.17
C PHE A 70 9.84 -1.06 -2.67
N ASP A 71 10.11 0.06 -3.34
CA ASP A 71 9.90 0.27 -4.78
C ASP A 71 8.47 -0.07 -5.19
N GLU A 72 7.52 0.63 -4.59
CA GLU A 72 6.09 0.41 -4.80
C GLU A 72 5.40 1.72 -5.18
N TRP A 73 4.43 1.62 -6.07
CA TRP A 73 3.63 2.77 -6.49
C TRP A 73 2.17 2.58 -6.11
N LEU A 74 1.56 3.66 -5.67
CA LEU A 74 0.16 3.71 -5.30
C LEU A 74 -0.53 4.84 -6.05
N PHE A 75 -1.64 4.53 -6.70
CA PHE A 75 -2.49 5.52 -7.36
C PHE A 75 -3.88 5.43 -6.75
N ILE A 76 -4.32 6.51 -6.11
CA ILE A 76 -5.65 6.60 -5.50
C ILE A 76 -6.52 7.42 -6.45
N HIS A 77 -7.64 6.85 -6.85
CA HIS A 77 -8.59 7.46 -7.77
C HIS A 77 -9.87 7.79 -7.02
N ASP A 78 -10.24 9.07 -7.04
CA ASP A 78 -11.49 9.55 -6.48
C ASP A 78 -12.47 9.96 -7.59
N ASN A 79 -13.76 9.89 -7.27
CA ASN A 79 -14.81 10.51 -8.08
C ASN A 79 -14.93 12.02 -7.80
N GLU A 80 -15.85 12.69 -8.49
CA GLU A 80 -16.12 14.13 -8.34
C GLU A 80 -16.63 14.51 -6.94
N GLN A 81 -17.25 13.56 -6.25
CA GLN A 81 -17.71 13.73 -4.86
C GLN A 81 -16.56 13.54 -3.86
N GLY A 82 -15.34 13.30 -4.33
CA GLY A 82 -14.16 13.10 -3.50
C GLY A 82 -14.07 11.73 -2.83
N GLN A 83 -14.92 10.76 -3.23
CA GLN A 83 -14.90 9.40 -2.72
C GLN A 83 -13.91 8.55 -3.52
N THR A 84 -13.07 7.78 -2.84
CA THR A 84 -12.15 6.84 -3.49
C THR A 84 -12.92 5.69 -4.13
N THR A 85 -12.82 5.57 -5.45
CA THR A 85 -13.47 4.53 -6.25
C THR A 85 -12.54 3.37 -6.55
N SER A 86 -11.24 3.65 -6.65
CA SER A 86 -10.25 2.62 -6.92
C SER A 86 -8.86 3.00 -6.48
N VAL A 87 -8.05 1.97 -6.20
CA VAL A 87 -6.64 2.12 -5.88
C VAL A 87 -5.84 1.17 -6.75
N TYR A 88 -4.86 1.69 -7.49
CA TYR A 88 -3.95 0.88 -8.28
C TYR A 88 -2.65 0.74 -7.52
N TYR A 89 -2.24 -0.50 -7.31
CA TYR A 89 -1.05 -0.83 -6.54
C TYR A 89 -0.04 -1.57 -7.42
N LEU A 90 1.10 -0.93 -7.67
CA LEU A 90 2.19 -1.49 -8.46
C LEU A 90 3.25 -2.07 -7.55
N LEU A 91 3.45 -3.38 -7.69
CA LEU A 91 4.32 -4.19 -6.86
C LEU A 91 5.54 -4.61 -7.68
N PRO A 92 6.77 -4.50 -7.14
CA PRO A 92 7.99 -4.74 -7.92
C PRO A 92 8.28 -6.24 -8.15
N THR A 93 7.59 -7.14 -7.45
CA THR A 93 7.87 -8.58 -7.50
C THR A 93 6.61 -9.43 -7.55
N LEU A 94 6.71 -10.57 -8.24
CA LEU A 94 5.64 -11.56 -8.31
C LEU A 94 5.24 -12.12 -6.94
N LYS A 95 6.20 -12.22 -6.00
CA LYS A 95 5.95 -12.70 -4.63
C LYS A 95 4.98 -11.77 -3.90
N LYS A 96 5.24 -10.46 -3.92
CA LYS A 96 4.34 -9.47 -3.33
C LYS A 96 2.97 -9.47 -4.03
N TYR A 97 2.97 -9.54 -5.36
CA TYR A 97 1.74 -9.61 -6.15
C TYR A 97 0.84 -10.79 -5.73
N LYS A 98 1.38 -12.01 -5.71
CA LYS A 98 0.64 -13.20 -5.29
C LYS A 98 0.16 -13.12 -3.84
N HIS A 99 0.98 -12.57 -2.94
CA HIS A 99 0.59 -12.39 -1.54
C HIS A 99 -0.63 -11.48 -1.41
N ASN A 100 -0.63 -10.32 -2.09
CA ASN A 100 -1.76 -9.38 -2.07
C ASN A 100 -3.02 -9.92 -2.82
N GLN A 101 -2.86 -10.85 -3.77
CA GLN A 101 -3.99 -11.52 -4.40
C GLN A 101 -4.70 -12.51 -3.48
N VAL A 102 -3.98 -13.19 -2.59
CA VAL A 102 -4.56 -14.17 -1.66
C VAL A 102 -5.44 -13.48 -0.61
N GLU A 103 -5.23 -12.19 -0.37
CA GLU A 103 -6.03 -11.37 0.54
C GLU A 103 -7.43 -11.00 0.01
N LYS A 104 -7.82 -11.48 -1.19
CA LYS A 104 -9.21 -11.38 -1.69
C LYS A 104 -10.26 -11.91 -0.70
N LYS A 105 -9.87 -12.82 0.21
CA LYS A 105 -10.76 -13.36 1.26
C LYS A 105 -11.16 -12.33 2.32
N LEU A 106 -10.46 -11.20 2.41
CA LEU A 106 -10.66 -10.15 3.41
C LEU A 106 -11.44 -8.94 2.87
N LEU A 107 -11.92 -9.04 1.62
CA LEU A 107 -12.70 -7.99 0.98
C LEU A 107 -14.12 -7.94 1.55
N LEU A 108 -14.61 -6.73 1.78
CA LEU A 108 -16.01 -6.52 2.14
C LEU A 108 -16.91 -6.57 0.90
N GLN A 109 -18.22 -6.67 1.14
CA GLN A 109 -19.20 -6.61 0.07
C GLN A 109 -19.08 -5.27 -0.69
N GLY A 110 -19.02 -5.35 -2.02
CA GLY A 110 -18.80 -4.18 -2.89
C GLY A 110 -17.33 -3.89 -3.18
N GLU A 111 -16.40 -4.67 -2.66
CA GLU A 111 -14.99 -4.55 -3.00
C GLU A 111 -14.54 -5.66 -3.95
N GLU A 112 -13.67 -5.29 -4.90
CA GLU A 112 -13.05 -6.24 -5.80
C GLU A 112 -11.55 -5.97 -5.91
N VAL A 113 -10.76 -7.04 -6.04
CA VAL A 113 -9.36 -6.96 -6.46
C VAL A 113 -9.20 -7.63 -7.80
N THR A 114 -8.87 -6.85 -8.81
CA THR A 114 -8.66 -7.32 -10.17
C THR A 114 -7.15 -7.42 -10.45
N PRO A 115 -6.64 -8.64 -10.74
CA PRO A 115 -5.25 -8.84 -11.10
C PRO A 115 -4.99 -8.49 -12.57
N MET A 116 -4.15 -7.49 -12.83
CA MET A 116 -3.89 -6.99 -14.19
C MET A 116 -2.62 -7.55 -14.84
N GLY A 117 -1.81 -8.31 -14.09
CA GLY A 117 -0.54 -8.83 -14.58
C GLY A 117 0.57 -7.79 -14.55
N LYS A 118 1.35 -7.66 -15.62
CA LYS A 118 2.52 -6.77 -15.69
C LYS A 118 2.17 -5.43 -16.32
N THR A 119 2.75 -4.36 -15.81
CA THR A 119 2.68 -3.01 -16.36
C THR A 119 4.06 -2.34 -16.30
N TYR A 120 4.20 -1.16 -16.90
CA TYR A 120 5.42 -0.36 -16.85
C TYR A 120 5.17 0.96 -16.14
N GLN A 121 6.10 1.34 -15.27
CA GLN A 121 6.14 2.64 -14.63
C GLN A 121 7.60 3.11 -14.59
N GLU A 122 7.88 4.33 -15.05
CA GLU A 122 9.24 4.88 -15.14
C GLU A 122 10.26 3.89 -15.79
N ASN A 123 9.90 3.26 -16.91
CA ASN A 123 10.70 2.26 -17.64
C ASN A 123 11.05 0.98 -16.87
N LYS A 124 10.35 0.71 -15.76
CA LYS A 124 10.50 -0.51 -14.97
C LYS A 124 9.22 -1.33 -14.98
N ILE A 125 9.36 -2.66 -15.00
CA ILE A 125 8.24 -3.60 -14.93
C ILE A 125 7.75 -3.69 -13.49
N TYR A 126 6.43 -3.59 -13.33
CA TYR A 126 5.72 -3.85 -12.08
C TYR A 126 4.57 -4.83 -12.32
N TYR A 127 4.07 -5.40 -11.23
CA TYR A 127 2.84 -6.18 -11.20
C TYR A 127 1.71 -5.33 -10.64
N GLN A 128 0.58 -5.25 -11.36
CA GLN A 128 -0.51 -4.34 -11.03
C GLN A 128 -1.70 -5.09 -10.42
N LEU A 129 -2.13 -4.62 -9.25
CA LEU A 129 -3.43 -4.93 -8.67
C LEU A 129 -4.30 -3.68 -8.70
N ILE A 130 -5.58 -3.86 -9.04
CA ILE A 130 -6.59 -2.82 -8.95
C ILE A 130 -7.56 -3.22 -7.85
N TYR A 131 -7.68 -2.38 -6.83
CA TYR A 131 -8.73 -2.46 -5.83
C TYR A 131 -9.85 -1.53 -6.28
N THR A 132 -11.09 -2.00 -6.39
CA THR A 132 -12.27 -1.20 -6.69
C THR A 132 -13.25 -1.25 -5.54
N PHE A 133 -13.91 -0.12 -5.29
CA PHE A 133 -14.86 0.05 -4.18
C PHE A 133 -16.19 0.52 -4.77
N GLU A 134 -17.17 -0.37 -4.85
CA GLU A 134 -18.53 -0.02 -5.21
C GLU A 134 -19.21 0.68 -4.01
N LYS A 135 -19.66 1.92 -4.24
CA LYS A 135 -20.49 2.74 -3.34
C LYS A 135 -20.30 2.37 -1.86
N PHE A 136 -19.18 2.81 -1.28
CA PHE A 136 -18.92 2.66 0.16
C PHE A 136 -20.09 3.29 0.95
N LYS A 137 -21.05 2.46 1.38
CA LYS A 137 -21.90 2.77 2.51
C LYS A 137 -21.11 2.31 3.71
N ALA A 138 -20.52 3.26 4.45
CA ALA A 138 -19.91 2.95 5.73
C ALA A 138 -20.89 2.08 6.53
N PRO A 139 -20.47 0.92 7.09
CA PRO A 139 -21.34 0.18 7.99
C PRO A 139 -21.79 1.15 9.10
N PRO A 140 -23.07 1.08 9.53
CA PRO A 140 -23.54 1.93 10.61
C PRO A 140 -22.60 1.73 11.81
N VAL A 141 -22.13 2.85 12.37
CA VAL A 141 -21.36 2.81 13.61
C VAL A 141 -22.31 2.26 14.68
N THR A 142 -22.09 1.03 15.14
CA THR A 142 -22.68 0.58 16.40
C THR A 142 -22.02 1.39 17.51
N GLU A 143 -22.79 2.31 18.09
CA GLU A 143 -22.46 2.97 19.37
C GLU A 143 -22.29 1.95 20.50
#